data_AF-A0A1I2AHS5-F1
#
_entry.id   AF-A0A1I2AHS5-F1
#
_cell.length_a   1.000
_cell.length_b   1.000
_cell.length_c   1.000
_cell.angle_alpha   90.00
_cell.angle_beta   90.00
_cell.angle_gamma   90.00
#
_symmetry.space_group_name_H-M   'P 1'
#
loop_
_entity.id
_entity.type
_entity.pdbx_description
1 polymer ?
#
loop_
_entity_poly.entity_id
_entity_poly.type
_entity_poly.pdbx_seq_one_letter_code
_entity_poly.pdbx_strand_id
1 'polypeptide(L)'
;MKQPSLVFVCQNLRDPDAIQGSCMRRGSKDVLDRLKQLRVELGLKTQLRVMGCTCLGPCESGVTVLVVDDKGGATYYGRMDVATADALMREHVLAGEPGEALRRHRLPKDNLLDLSALEGHEDPDAQAAEEKNP
;
A
#
# COMPACT_ATOMS: atom_id res chain seq x y z
N MET A 1 -26.51 -3.57 -9.81
CA MET A 1 -25.17 -4.19 -9.85
C MET A 1 -24.33 -3.56 -8.76
N LYS A 2 -23.62 -4.35 -7.94
CA LYS A 2 -22.70 -3.83 -6.92
C LYS A 2 -21.47 -3.23 -7.60
N GLN A 3 -21.05 -2.04 -7.20
CA GLN A 3 -19.81 -1.46 -7.71
C GLN A 3 -18.59 -2.28 -7.21
N PRO A 4 -17.56 -2.49 -8.03
CA PRO A 4 -16.37 -3.19 -7.59
C PRO A 4 -15.57 -2.33 -6.60
N SER A 5 -14.89 -2.97 -5.65
CA SER A 5 -13.89 -2.31 -4.83
C SER A 5 -12.74 -1.82 -5.72
N LEU A 6 -12.19 -0.65 -5.40
CA LEU A 6 -11.09 -0.03 -6.12
C LEU A 6 -9.84 -0.03 -5.24
N VAL A 7 -8.71 -0.42 -5.82
CA VAL A 7 -7.39 -0.34 -5.17
C VAL A 7 -6.48 0.47 -6.07
N PHE A 8 -5.97 1.57 -5.53
CA PHE A 8 -5.04 2.46 -6.19
C PHE A 8 -3.67 2.36 -5.53
N VAL A 9 -2.64 2.09 -6.33
CA VAL A 9 -1.25 2.03 -5.87
C VAL A 9 -0.51 3.25 -6.42
N CYS A 10 0.07 4.07 -5.54
CA CYS A 10 0.84 5.23 -5.96
C CYS A 10 2.06 4.80 -6.79
N GLN A 11 2.14 5.25 -8.04
CA GLN A 11 3.24 5.03 -8.97
C GLN A 11 3.99 6.34 -9.25
N ASN A 12 3.98 7.30 -8.33
CA ASN A 12 4.66 8.57 -8.56
C ASN A 12 6.19 8.40 -8.55
N LEU A 13 6.83 8.63 -9.69
CA LEU A 13 8.28 8.75 -9.84
C LEU A 13 8.70 10.21 -9.70
N ARG A 14 9.74 10.47 -8.91
CA ARG A 14 10.36 11.80 -8.78
C ARG A 14 11.86 11.69 -9.01
N ASP A 15 12.52 12.83 -9.15
CA ASP A 15 13.97 12.92 -9.09
C ASP A 15 14.50 12.30 -7.78
N PRO A 16 15.71 11.69 -7.81
CA PRO A 16 16.31 11.09 -6.63
C PRO A 16 16.44 12.07 -5.46
N ASP A 17 16.70 13.35 -5.74
CA ASP A 17 16.95 14.39 -4.75
C ASP A 17 15.66 15.06 -4.23
N ALA A 18 14.49 14.58 -4.65
CA ALA A 18 13.22 15.13 -4.20
C ALA A 18 12.99 14.82 -2.72
N ILE A 19 12.87 15.86 -1.88
CA ILE A 19 12.71 15.76 -0.42
C ILE A 19 11.54 14.83 -0.02
N GLN A 20 10.44 14.85 -0.77
CA GLN A 20 9.26 14.01 -0.49
C GLN A 20 9.51 12.51 -0.77
N GLY A 21 10.54 12.18 -1.56
CA GLY A 21 10.78 10.83 -2.06
C GLY A 21 9.78 10.38 -3.14
N SER A 22 9.82 9.10 -3.48
CA SER A 22 9.03 8.52 -4.57
C SER A 22 8.54 7.12 -4.23
N CYS A 23 7.24 6.86 -4.42
CA CYS A 23 6.69 5.51 -4.23
C CYS A 23 7.26 4.52 -5.25
N MET A 24 7.49 4.95 -6.50
CA MET A 24 8.12 4.07 -7.50
C MET A 24 9.52 3.65 -7.10
N ARG A 25 10.33 4.57 -6.55
CA ARG A 25 11.68 4.24 -6.06
C ARG A 25 11.65 3.33 -4.82
N ARG A 26 10.56 3.34 -4.06
CA ARG A 26 10.30 2.44 -2.91
C ARG A 26 9.64 1.11 -3.29
N GLY A 27 9.66 0.72 -4.57
CA GLY A 27 9.15 -0.59 -4.99
C GLY A 27 7.64 -0.66 -5.23
N SER A 28 6.94 0.48 -5.40
CA SER A 28 5.49 0.45 -5.61
C SER A 28 5.04 -0.27 -6.89
N LYS A 29 5.94 -0.45 -7.86
CA LYS A 29 5.66 -1.26 -9.06
C LYS A 29 5.41 -2.72 -8.68
N ASP A 30 6.22 -3.28 -7.78
CA ASP A 30 6.10 -4.68 -7.37
C ASP A 30 4.83 -4.91 -6.55
N VAL A 31 4.46 -3.94 -5.70
CA VAL A 31 3.17 -3.90 -5.00
C VAL A 31 2.00 -3.96 -5.99
N LEU A 32 2.02 -3.10 -7.02
CA LEU A 32 0.96 -3.05 -8.03
C LEU A 32 0.84 -4.36 -8.82
N ASP A 33 1.97 -4.92 -9.24
CA ASP A 33 1.99 -6.14 -10.03
C ASP A 33 1.55 -7.34 -9.19
N ARG A 34 1.98 -7.43 -7.93
CA ARG A 34 1.52 -8.47 -7.00
C ARG A 34 0.01 -8.42 -6.79
N LEU A 35 -0.57 -7.24 -6.56
CA LEU A 35 -2.01 -7.09 -6.40
C LEU A 35 -2.78 -7.46 -7.67
N LYS A 36 -2.26 -7.11 -8.86
CA LYS A 36 -2.88 -7.52 -10.13
C LYS A 36 -2.85 -9.03 -10.31
N GLN A 37 -1.75 -9.69 -9.94
CA GLN A 37 -1.61 -11.14 -9.99
C GLN A 37 -2.63 -11.81 -9.05
N LEU A 38 -2.62 -11.44 -7.77
CA LEU A 38 -3.55 -11.98 -6.76
C LEU A 38 -5.01 -11.82 -7.16
N ARG A 39 -5.37 -10.66 -7.74
CA ARG A 39 -6.73 -10.42 -8.27
C ARG A 39 -7.14 -11.46 -9.31
N VAL A 40 -6.23 -11.90 -10.17
CA VAL A 40 -6.50 -12.90 -11.20
C VAL A 40 -6.58 -14.29 -10.58
N GLU A 41 -5.61 -14.64 -9.73
CA GLU A 41 -5.54 -15.94 -9.03
C GLU A 41 -6.80 -16.20 -8.19
N LEU A 42 -7.33 -15.18 -7.55
CA LEU A 42 -8.53 -15.26 -6.71
C LEU A 42 -9.85 -15.10 -7.47
N GLY A 43 -9.81 -14.94 -8.80
CA GLY A 43 -11.02 -14.80 -9.63
C GLY A 43 -11.79 -13.49 -9.44
N LEU A 44 -11.18 -12.45 -8.88
CA LEU A 44 -11.84 -11.21 -8.46
C LEU A 44 -12.00 -10.15 -9.58
N LYS A 45 -11.89 -10.53 -10.86
CA LYS A 45 -11.83 -9.58 -11.98
C LYS A 45 -13.03 -8.64 -12.08
N THR A 46 -14.22 -9.08 -11.67
CA THR A 46 -15.47 -8.30 -11.71
C THR A 46 -15.77 -7.58 -10.40
N GLN A 47 -15.16 -7.99 -9.30
CA GLN A 47 -15.41 -7.48 -7.95
C GLN A 47 -14.34 -6.49 -7.48
N LEU A 48 -13.14 -6.56 -8.05
CA LEU A 48 -11.99 -5.75 -7.68
C LEU A 48 -11.35 -5.15 -8.92
N ARG A 49 -10.99 -3.87 -8.82
CA ARG A 49 -10.15 -3.19 -9.81
C ARG A 49 -8.89 -2.67 -9.13
N VAL A 50 -7.74 -3.12 -9.62
CA VAL A 50 -6.41 -2.70 -9.14
C VAL A 50 -5.77 -1.84 -10.22
N MET A 51 -5.34 -0.62 -9.86
CA MET A 51 -4.79 0.37 -10.79
C MET A 51 -3.59 1.09 -10.17
N GLY A 52 -2.68 1.55 -11.02
CA GLY A 52 -1.70 2.55 -10.64
C GLY A 52 -2.32 3.95 -10.66
N CYS A 53 -1.86 4.84 -9.80
CA CYS A 53 -2.22 6.25 -9.80
C CYS A 53 -0.98 7.14 -9.61
N THR A 54 -1.14 8.44 -9.79
CA THR A 54 -0.12 9.43 -9.41
C THR A 54 -0.11 9.63 -7.88
N CYS A 55 0.60 10.66 -7.41
CA CYS A 55 0.74 10.96 -5.99
C CYS A 55 -0.60 10.95 -5.23
N LEU A 56 -0.64 10.23 -4.10
CA LEU A 56 -1.78 10.15 -3.20
C LEU A 56 -1.68 11.07 -1.97
N GLY A 57 -0.56 11.79 -1.81
CA GLY A 57 -0.33 12.74 -0.72
C GLY A 57 0.75 12.29 0.28
N PRO A 58 0.52 11.23 1.09
CA PRO A 58 1.41 10.78 2.17
C PRO A 58 2.72 10.18 1.67
N CYS A 59 3.65 11.04 1.27
CA CYS A 59 4.89 10.62 0.62
C CYS A 59 5.88 10.04 1.63
N GLU A 60 5.86 10.53 2.87
CA GLU A 60 6.71 10.10 3.97
C GLU A 60 6.40 8.66 4.40
N SER A 61 5.14 8.23 4.23
CA SER A 61 4.69 6.86 4.50
C SER A 61 4.62 5.99 3.24
N GLY A 62 5.27 6.36 2.14
CA GLY A 62 5.22 5.56 0.92
C GLY A 62 5.85 4.17 1.10
N VAL A 63 5.43 3.12 0.39
CA VAL A 63 4.44 3.08 -0.70
C VAL A 63 3.02 3.27 -0.20
N THR A 64 2.29 4.21 -0.81
CA THR A 64 0.90 4.52 -0.46
C THR A 64 -0.07 3.73 -1.31
N VAL A 65 -1.05 3.08 -0.67
CA VAL A 65 -2.18 2.38 -1.31
C VAL A 65 -3.49 2.93 -0.77
N LEU A 66 -4.44 3.18 -1.67
CA LEU A 66 -5.81 3.58 -1.34
C LEU A 66 -6.77 2.46 -1.72
N VAL A 67 -7.57 2.00 -0.76
CA VAL A 67 -8.70 1.10 -0.96
C VAL A 67 -9.98 1.91 -0.86
N VAL A 68 -10.87 1.76 -1.84
CA VAL A 68 -12.23 2.32 -1.83
C VAL A 68 -13.22 1.18 -2.01
N ASP A 69 -14.04 0.95 -1.00
CA ASP A 69 -15.11 -0.05 -1.04
C ASP A 69 -16.39 0.49 -0.39
N ASP A 70 -17.47 -0.28 -0.52
CA ASP A 70 -18.80 0.12 -0.08
C ASP A 70 -18.99 0.06 1.44
N LYS A 71 -18.15 -0.68 2.17
CA LYS A 71 -18.27 -0.88 3.61
C LYS A 71 -17.45 0.13 4.41
N GLY A 72 -16.19 0.30 4.05
CA GLY A 72 -15.20 1.08 4.78
C GLY A 72 -14.95 2.49 4.21
N GLY A 73 -15.51 2.79 3.03
CA GLY A 73 -15.23 4.02 2.29
C GLY A 73 -13.79 4.05 1.80
N ALA A 74 -13.12 5.20 1.94
CA ALA A 74 -11.71 5.35 1.62
C ALA A 74 -10.82 4.96 2.81
N THR A 75 -9.89 4.03 2.58
CA THR A 75 -8.86 3.63 3.55
C THR A 75 -7.49 3.71 2.91
N TYR A 76 -6.59 4.45 3.54
CA TYR A 76 -5.21 4.60 3.12
C TYR A 76 -4.27 3.67 3.91
N TYR A 77 -3.29 3.14 3.20
CA TYR A 77 -2.19 2.36 3.74
C TYR A 77 -0.86 2.96 3.35
N GLY A 78 0.10 2.92 4.27
CA GLY A 78 1.49 3.32 4.06
C GLY A 78 2.46 2.16 4.30
N ARG A 79 3.72 2.36 3.92
CA ARG A 79 4.82 1.38 4.03
C ARG A 79 4.43 0.03 3.43
N MET A 80 3.75 0.06 2.29
CA MET A 80 3.33 -1.15 1.59
C MET A 80 4.50 -1.76 0.82
N ASP A 81 4.50 -3.08 0.79
CA ASP A 81 5.46 -3.97 0.14
C ASP A 81 4.71 -5.19 -0.44
N VAL A 82 5.44 -6.18 -0.94
CA VAL A 82 4.82 -7.40 -1.49
C VAL A 82 4.08 -8.21 -0.42
N ALA A 83 4.64 -8.34 0.79
CA ALA A 83 4.02 -9.12 1.86
C ALA A 83 2.71 -8.50 2.38
N THR A 84 2.68 -7.17 2.50
CA THR A 84 1.48 -6.42 2.89
C THR A 84 0.47 -6.35 1.74
N ALA A 85 0.88 -6.46 0.47
CA ALA A 85 -0.04 -6.64 -0.65
C ALA A 85 -0.82 -7.97 -0.56
N ASP A 86 -0.13 -9.06 -0.20
CA ASP A 86 -0.76 -10.35 0.11
C ASP A 86 -1.75 -10.22 1.29
N ALA A 87 -1.34 -9.54 2.37
CA ALA A 87 -2.21 -9.27 3.51
C ALA A 87 -3.44 -8.42 3.13
N LEU A 88 -3.27 -7.41 2.28
CA LEU A 88 -4.37 -6.55 1.81
C LEU A 88 -5.45 -7.33 1.08
N MET A 89 -5.07 -8.27 0.22
CA MET A 89 -6.03 -9.13 -0.48
C MET A 89 -6.76 -10.06 0.48
N ARG A 90 -6.04 -10.74 1.37
CA ARG A 90 -6.62 -11.71 2.31
C ARG A 90 -7.51 -11.05 3.35
N GLU A 91 -7.03 -9.97 3.96
CA GLU A 91 -7.68 -9.36 5.11
C GLU A 91 -8.72 -8.34 4.67
N HIS A 92 -8.32 -7.32 3.92
CA HIS A 92 -9.25 -6.25 3.59
C HIS A 92 -10.21 -6.63 2.46
N VAL A 93 -9.68 -7.07 1.31
CA VAL A 93 -10.53 -7.30 0.13
C VAL A 93 -11.47 -8.49 0.35
N LEU A 94 -10.95 -9.62 0.84
CA LEU A 94 -11.75 -10.84 1.02
C LEU A 94 -12.54 -10.86 2.33
N ALA A 95 -11.94 -10.47 3.47
CA ALA A 95 -12.64 -10.50 4.76
C ALA A 95 -13.45 -9.22 5.04
N GLY A 96 -13.19 -8.13 4.31
CA GLY A 96 -13.96 -6.89 4.35
C GLY A 96 -13.47 -5.87 5.38
N GLU A 97 -12.45 -6.17 6.18
CA GLU A 97 -11.84 -5.28 7.18
C GLU A 97 -10.34 -5.60 7.33
N PRO A 98 -9.47 -4.62 7.61
CA PRO A 98 -8.04 -4.89 7.83
C PRO A 98 -7.81 -5.76 9.08
N GLY A 99 -7.05 -6.84 8.90
CA GLY A 99 -6.61 -7.72 9.98
C GLY A 99 -5.39 -7.17 10.69
N GLU A 100 -4.80 -7.96 11.59
CA GLU A 100 -3.66 -7.53 12.39
C GLU A 100 -2.43 -7.12 11.56
N ALA A 101 -2.10 -7.91 10.54
CA ALA A 101 -0.93 -7.66 9.71
C ALA A 101 -1.04 -6.32 8.94
N LEU A 102 -2.27 -5.95 8.53
CA LEU A 102 -2.53 -4.74 7.76
C LEU A 102 -2.89 -3.52 8.63
N ARG A 103 -3.41 -3.71 9.85
CA ARG A 103 -3.83 -2.61 10.74
C ARG A 103 -2.70 -1.64 11.07
N ARG A 104 -1.49 -2.15 11.30
CA ARG A 104 -0.28 -1.35 11.55
C ARG A 104 0.19 -0.50 10.36
N HIS A 105 -0.36 -0.73 9.16
CA HIS A 105 -0.06 0.04 7.96
C HIS A 105 -1.15 1.07 7.65
N ARG A 106 -2.26 1.08 8.40
CA ARG A 106 -3.40 1.95 8.13
C ARG A 106 -3.09 3.38 8.56
N LEU A 107 -3.27 4.34 7.65
CA LEU A 107 -3.11 5.76 7.97
C LEU A 107 -4.38 6.32 8.65
N PRO A 108 -4.23 7.22 9.64
CA PRO A 108 -5.36 7.86 10.30
C PRO A 108 -6.20 8.69 9.32
N LYS A 109 -7.52 8.60 9.41
CA LYS A 109 -8.44 9.31 8.50
C LYS A 109 -8.37 10.83 8.64
N ASP A 110 -8.09 11.32 9.84
CA ASP A 110 -8.08 12.76 10.15
C ASP A 110 -6.74 13.43 9.80
N ASN A 111 -5.65 12.66 9.80
CA ASN A 111 -4.33 13.13 9.41
C ASN A 111 -3.52 12.00 8.77
N LEU A 112 -3.48 11.97 7.44
CA LEU A 112 -2.73 10.95 6.70
C LEU A 112 -1.21 11.08 6.85
N LEU A 113 -0.71 12.20 7.40
CA LEU A 113 0.71 12.44 7.66
C LEU A 113 1.10 12.12 9.11
N ASP A 114 0.14 11.71 9.94
CA ASP A 114 0.42 11.23 11.29
C ASP A 114 0.99 9.80 11.21
N LEU A 115 2.31 9.71 11.34
CA LEU A 115 3.05 8.46 11.26
C LEU A 115 3.06 7.68 12.57
N SER A 116 2.55 8.23 13.68
CA SER A 116 2.53 7.54 14.98
C SER A 116 1.75 6.22 14.92
N ALA A 117 0.74 6.14 14.04
CA ALA A 117 0.00 4.91 13.77
C ALA A 117 0.81 3.82 13.05
N LEU A 118 1.97 4.17 12.50
CA LEU A 118 2.90 3.27 11.82
C LEU A 118 4.13 2.93 12.68
N GLU A 119 4.28 3.51 13.87
CA GLU A 119 5.44 3.28 14.75
C GLU A 119 5.29 1.92 15.44
N GLY A 120 6.13 0.95 15.02
CA GLY A 120 6.09 -0.42 15.54
C GLY A 120 6.99 -1.45 14.84
N HIS A 121 7.81 -1.07 13.85
CA HIS A 121 8.86 -1.94 13.34
C HIS A 121 9.93 -1.13 12.58
N GLU A 122 11.15 -1.11 13.11
CA GLU A 122 12.33 -0.90 12.28
C GLU A 122 12.38 -2.05 11.26
N ASP A 123 12.62 -1.69 10.00
CA ASP A 123 12.74 -2.64 8.90
C ASP A 123 14.04 -3.45 9.12
N PRO A 124 14.01 -4.75 9.45
CA PRO A 124 15.23 -5.51 9.72
C PRO A 124 16.12 -5.61 8.46
N ASP A 125 15.55 -5.44 7.26
CA ASP A 125 16.30 -5.43 6.01
C ASP A 125 16.95 -4.07 5.69
N ALA A 126 16.51 -2.97 6.32
CA ALA A 126 17.20 -1.67 6.18
C ALA A 126 18.56 -1.68 6.90
N GLN A 127 18.70 -2.41 8.01
CA GLN A 127 19.99 -2.57 8.70
C GLN A 127 20.95 -3.50 7.95
N ALA A 128 20.45 -4.45 7.15
CA ALA A 128 21.29 -5.39 6.40
C ALA A 128 21.94 -4.79 5.14
N ALA A 129 21.42 -3.67 4.62
CA ALA A 129 21.96 -2.98 3.46
C ALA A 129 23.12 -2.03 3.80
N GLU A 130 23.21 -1.57 5.05
CA GLU A 130 24.23 -0.59 5.49
C GLU A 130 25.53 -1.26 5.97
N GLU A 131 25.51 -2.55 6.32
CA GLU A 131 26.67 -3.31 6.81
C GLU A 131 27.50 -4.00 5.71
N LYS A 132 27.14 -3.80 4.43
CA LYS A 132 27.77 -4.50 3.27
C LYS A 132 28.47 -3.60 2.25
N ASN A 133 28.78 -2.36 2.57
CA ASN A 133 29.62 -1.54 1.70
C ASN A 133 30.99 -1.28 2.36
N PRO A 134 32.08 -1.93 1.87
CA PRO A 134 33.44 -1.72 2.36
C PRO A 134 34.02 -0.35 1.97
#